data_AF-A0A351I2A1-F1
#
_entry.id   AF-A0A351I2A1-F1
#
_cell.length_a   1.000
_cell.length_b   1.000
_cell.length_c   1.000
_cell.angle_alpha   90.00
_cell.angle_beta   90.00
_cell.angle_gamma   90.00
#
_symmetry.space_group_name_H-M   'P 1'
#
loop_
_entity.id
_entity.type
_entity.pdbx_description
1 polymer ?
#
loop_
_entity_poly.entity_id
_entity_poly.type
_entity_poly.pdbx_seq_one_letter_code
_entity_poly.pdbx_strand_id
1 'polypeptide(L)'
;MGRRRLSREIALQALYAADVSHTPAAEAFAIVTRREGDGADAETLFFARELAFGTLERIEELDGLISQRARNWALNRMAAVD
;
A
#
# COMPACT_ATOMS: atom_id res chain seq x y z
N MET A 1 13.81 6.40 -12.12
CA MET A 1 12.91 5.25 -11.86
C MET A 1 11.76 5.27 -12.87
N GLY A 2 11.21 4.11 -13.24
CA GLY A 2 10.02 4.09 -14.11
C GLY A 2 8.75 4.47 -13.34
N ARG A 3 7.80 5.15 -13.99
CA ARG A 3 6.54 5.66 -13.39
C ARG A 3 5.81 4.60 -12.55
N ARG A 4 5.62 3.40 -13.12
CA ARG A 4 4.94 2.28 -12.45
C ARG A 4 5.70 1.69 -11.26
N ARG A 5 7.02 1.85 -11.19
CA ARG A 5 7.80 1.41 -10.03
C ARG A 5 7.59 2.37 -8.86
N LEU A 6 7.74 3.67 -9.12
CA LEU A 6 7.52 4.72 -8.12
C LEU A 6 6.09 4.65 -7.57
N SER A 7 5.06 4.45 -8.41
CA SER A 7 3.69 4.30 -7.93
C SER A 7 3.51 3.14 -6.94
N ARG A 8 4.17 1.99 -7.16
CA ARG A 8 4.07 0.83 -6.26
C ARG A 8 4.80 1.09 -4.95
N GLU A 9 5.95 1.76 -5.00
CA GLU A 9 6.72 2.14 -3.80
C GLU A 9 5.90 3.11 -2.91
N ILE A 10 5.30 4.14 -3.51
CA ILE A 10 4.40 5.07 -2.78
C ILE A 10 3.20 4.31 -2.19
N ALA A 11 2.56 3.42 -2.95
CA ALA A 11 1.42 2.65 -2.47
C ALA A 11 1.79 1.73 -1.30
N LEU A 12 2.92 1.02 -1.41
CA LEU A 12 3.44 0.15 -0.35
C LEU A 12 3.74 0.92 0.93
N GLN A 13 4.44 2.05 0.82
CA GLN A 13 4.76 2.91 1.96
C GLN A 13 3.49 3.48 2.62
N ALA A 14 2.48 3.86 1.83
CA ALA A 14 1.21 4.36 2.36
C ALA A 14 0.42 3.27 3.10
N LEU A 15 0.36 2.06 2.54
CA LEU A 15 -0.27 0.90 3.20
C LEU A 15 0.45 0.55 4.51
N TYR A 16 1.77 0.48 4.48
CA TYR A 16 2.60 0.23 5.66
C TYR A 16 2.36 1.29 6.75
N ALA A 17 2.37 2.57 6.39
CA ALA A 17 2.15 3.65 7.34
C ALA A 17 0.74 3.60 7.94
N ALA A 18 -0.29 3.31 7.13
CA ALA A 18 -1.65 3.16 7.60
C ALA A 18 -1.80 1.99 8.58
N ASP A 19 -1.19 0.84 8.27
CA ASP A 19 -1.26 -0.37 9.09
C ASP A 19 -0.50 -0.21 10.41
N VAL A 20 0.79 0.12 10.34
CA VAL A 20 1.67 0.15 11.52
C VAL A 20 1.38 1.33 12.45
N SER A 21 1.00 2.48 11.90
CA SER A 21 0.71 3.69 12.70
C SER A 21 -0.77 3.88 13.01
N HIS A 22 -1.63 2.94 12.57
CA HIS A 22 -3.09 3.05 12.65
C HIS A 22 -3.63 4.41 12.16
N THR A 23 -2.94 5.00 11.19
CA THR A 23 -3.27 6.31 10.63
C THR A 23 -4.29 6.11 9.51
N PRO A 24 -5.33 6.96 9.39
CA PRO A 24 -6.26 6.89 8.29
C PRO A 24 -5.53 6.86 6.94
N ALA A 25 -5.91 5.95 6.05
CA ALA A 25 -5.20 5.70 4.79
C ALA A 25 -5.01 6.95 3.93
N ALA A 26 -6.01 7.86 3.93
CA ALA A 26 -5.90 9.13 3.22
C ALA A 26 -4.80 10.04 3.78
N GLU A 27 -4.65 10.07 5.09
CA GLU A 27 -3.60 10.83 5.76
C GLU A 27 -2.23 10.18 5.55
N ALA A 28 -2.13 8.85 5.70
CA ALA A 28 -0.91 8.10 5.42
C ALA A 28 -0.41 8.32 3.97
N PHE A 29 -1.34 8.25 3.00
CA PHE A 29 -1.02 8.51 1.59
C PHE A 29 -0.57 9.97 1.36
N ALA A 30 -1.21 10.95 2.00
CA ALA A 30 -0.81 12.35 1.91
C ALA A 30 0.58 12.60 2.51
N ILE A 31 0.92 11.93 3.62
CA ILE A 31 2.24 12.03 4.27
C ILE A 31 3.31 11.44 3.35
N VAL A 32 3.09 10.24 2.81
CA VAL A 32 4.05 9.57 1.93
C VAL A 32 4.24 10.35 0.63
N THR A 33 3.16 10.77 -0.03
CA THR A 33 3.27 11.55 -1.27
C THR A 33 3.97 12.90 -1.07
N ARG A 34 3.85 13.53 0.10
CA ARG A 34 4.61 14.75 0.42
C ARG A 34 6.11 14.50 0.58
N ARG A 35 6.51 13.33 1.09
CA ARG A 35 7.92 12.98 1.35
C ARG A 35 8.61 12.38 0.12
N GLU A 36 7.93 11.44 -0.53
CA GLU A 36 8.48 10.54 -1.54
C GLU A 36 7.93 10.83 -2.95
N GLY A 37 6.84 11.59 -3.03
CA GLY A 37 6.21 11.99 -4.29
C GLY A 37 6.67 13.34 -4.82
N ASP A 38 7.72 13.94 -4.25
CA ASP A 38 8.28 15.19 -4.78
C ASP A 38 8.80 14.97 -6.21
N GLY A 39 8.25 15.73 -7.16
CA GLY A 39 8.50 15.55 -8.59
C GLY A 39 7.75 14.40 -9.28
N ALA A 40 6.88 13.65 -8.58
CA ALA A 40 6.02 12.65 -9.21
C ALA A 40 4.90 13.30 -10.03
N ASP A 41 4.70 12.83 -11.26
CA ASP A 41 3.62 13.32 -12.11
C ASP A 41 2.23 12.81 -11.67
N ALA A 42 1.18 13.46 -12.19
CA ALA A 42 -0.20 13.16 -11.83
C ALA A 42 -0.62 11.71 -12.10
N GLU A 43 -0.14 11.09 -13.17
CA GLU A 43 -0.47 9.68 -13.50
C GLU A 43 0.19 8.72 -12.52
N THR A 44 1.42 9.02 -12.09
CA THR A 44 2.16 8.25 -11.10
C THR A 44 1.43 8.27 -9.76
N LEU A 45 0.99 9.45 -9.32
CA LEU A 45 0.22 9.62 -8.08
C LEU A 45 -1.17 8.99 -8.19
N PHE A 46 -1.85 9.16 -9.33
CA PHE A 46 -3.14 8.52 -9.59
C PHE A 46 -3.03 7.00 -9.48
N PHE A 47 -2.04 6.38 -10.14
CA PHE A 47 -1.87 4.94 -10.07
C PHE A 47 -1.46 4.45 -8.67
N ALA A 48 -0.63 5.20 -7.95
CA ALA A 48 -0.30 4.87 -6.56
C ALA A 48 -1.56 4.90 -5.67
N ARG A 49 -2.44 5.87 -5.91
CA ARG A 49 -3.70 6.02 -5.20
C ARG A 49 -4.63 4.84 -5.49
N GLU A 50 -4.81 4.48 -6.75
CA GLU A 50 -5.63 3.32 -7.15
C GLU A 50 -5.15 2.03 -6.49
N LEU A 51 -3.83 1.82 -6.42
CA LEU A 51 -3.26 0.66 -5.75
C LEU A 51 -3.51 0.67 -4.23
N ALA A 52 -3.21 1.77 -3.54
CA ALA A 52 -3.33 1.84 -2.09
C ALA A 52 -4.80 1.71 -1.65
N PHE A 53 -5.68 2.54 -2.20
CA PHE A 53 -7.09 2.56 -1.77
C PHE A 53 -7.85 1.36 -2.31
N GLY A 54 -7.59 0.92 -3.54
CA GLY A 54 -8.21 -0.28 -4.08
C GLY A 54 -7.77 -1.56 -3.36
N THR A 55 -6.60 -1.59 -2.71
CA THR A 55 -6.22 -2.69 -1.81
C THR A 55 -7.06 -2.65 -0.54
N LEU A 56 -7.17 -1.48 0.10
CA LEU A 56 -7.92 -1.32 1.35
C LEU A 56 -9.42 -1.58 1.20
N GLU A 57 -10.02 -1.16 0.08
CA GLU A 57 -11.42 -1.43 -0.25
C GLU A 57 -11.73 -2.93 -0.39
N ARG A 58 -10.72 -3.76 -0.66
CA ARG A 58 -10.84 -5.21 -0.86
C ARG A 58 -10.03 -6.01 0.16
N ILE A 59 -9.67 -5.41 1.28
CA ILE A 59 -8.70 -6.01 2.21
C ILE A 59 -9.14 -7.38 2.70
N GLU A 60 -10.42 -7.56 3.06
CA GLU A 60 -10.96 -8.83 3.53
C GLU A 60 -10.90 -9.93 2.45
N GLU A 61 -11.21 -9.59 1.20
CA GLU A 61 -11.13 -10.51 0.06
C GLU A 61 -9.67 -10.92 -0.19
N LEU A 62 -8.77 -9.93 -0.24
CA LEU A 62 -7.35 -10.15 -0.51
C LEU A 62 -6.68 -10.98 0.59
N ASP A 63 -6.94 -10.66 1.85
CA ASP A 63 -6.41 -11.42 3.00
C ASP A 63 -6.97 -12.84 3.04
N GLY A 64 -8.24 -13.02 2.65
CA GLY A 64 -8.85 -14.34 2.48
C GLY A 64 -8.14 -15.17 1.40
N LEU A 65 -7.82 -14.56 0.27
CA LEU A 65 -7.09 -15.23 -0.82
C LEU A 65 -5.65 -15.56 -0.43
N ILE A 66 -4.94 -14.66 0.26
CA ILE A 66 -3.59 -14.88 0.76
C ILE A 66 -3.59 -16.03 1.78
N SER A 67 -4.51 -15.99 2.76
CA SER A 67 -4.64 -17.00 3.81
C SER A 67 -4.87 -18.42 3.26
N GLN A 68 -5.65 -18.56 2.19
CA GLN A 68 -5.88 -19.85 1.54
C GLN A 68 -4.61 -20.47 0.94
N ARG A 69 -3.61 -19.65 0.60
CA ARG A 69 -2.36 -20.08 -0.03
C ARG A 69 -1.17 -20.11 0.93
N ALA A 70 -1.22 -19.34 2.01
CA ALA A 70 -0.21 -19.27 3.06
C ALA A 70 -0.28 -20.50 4.01
N ARG A 71 0.06 -21.69 3.48
CA ARG A 71 0.05 -22.94 4.27
C ARG A 71 1.03 -22.83 5.44
N ASN A 72 0.53 -23.00 6.67
CA ASN A 72 1.28 -22.92 7.93
C ASN A 72 1.83 -21.53 8.31
N TRP A 73 1.61 -20.50 7.49
CA TRP A 73 2.04 -19.13 7.76
C TRP A 73 0.80 -18.24 7.89
N ALA A 74 0.39 -17.95 9.12
CA ALA A 74 -0.76 -17.07 9.32
C ALA A 74 -0.37 -15.63 8.95
N LEU A 75 -1.29 -14.89 8.31
CA LEU A 75 -1.07 -13.52 7.87
C LEU A 75 -0.56 -12.60 9.00
N ASN A 76 -1.10 -12.75 10.21
CA ASN A 76 -0.67 -12.00 11.40
C ASN A 76 0.77 -12.32 11.88
N ARG A 77 1.47 -13.28 11.27
CA ARG A 77 2.87 -13.62 11.52
C ARG A 77 3.80 -13.19 10.39
N MET A 78 3.27 -12.66 9.28
CA MET A 78 4.08 -12.11 8.18
C MET A 78 4.70 -10.78 8.61
N ALA A 79 5.89 -10.45 8.11
CA ALA A 79 6.42 -9.12 8.32
C ALA A 79 5.56 -8.12 7.54
N ALA A 80 5.47 -6.88 8.04
CA ALA A 80 4.59 -5.85 7.46
C ALA A 80 4.91 -5.46 6.00
N VAL A 81 5.99 -5.96 5.39
CA VAL A 81 6.47 -5.60 4.05
C VAL A 81 6.77 -6.85 3.18
N ASP A 82 6.43 -8.05 3.64
CA ASP A 82 6.61 -9.29 2.86
C ASP A 82 5.67 -9.38 1.64
#